data_AF-A0A165KDY5-F1
#
_entry.id   AF-A0A165KDY5-F1
#
_cell.length_a   1.000
_cell.length_b   1.000
_cell.length_c   1.000
_cell.angle_alpha   90.00
_cell.angle_beta   90.00
_cell.angle_gamma   90.00
#
_symmetry.space_group_name_H-M   'P 1'
#
loop_
_entity.id
_entity.type
_entity.pdbx_description
1 polymer ?
#
loop_
_entity_poly.entity_id
_entity_poly.type
_entity_poly.pdbx_seq_one_letter_code
_entity_poly.pdbx_strand_id
1 'polypeptide(L)'
;MAPVSRPRLEPSPCFDVRDDDTLTLRSPTSTTAWTPVISCSAPFPEAAFDSAVYSFITQPEQNSTLILRAEIVSDVEYSSCEELAQERFPSLVGLRVTRAIRRVLLPRRPARDSSIIQDCIFYAGSEHDASTSCLVLTPLVEDGKALPYYHPAVRHLAFRFFDSTLRIEAVLLPDSPALSLESRLYRTCLALLDTLHRYMWGHVSNWQKRVQHDILVPRNEYQDLYLIMRERHKHLASEWKEDTDPTKHVFEELGIAVYLMLLWKTTYAASVNAGISNGAALDEPWRSWPRPPGGFLDLGCGAGMLTHVLVAEGYSGHGIDVRARKSWEYYPKATRESLHVHPLDPTHVLDDEWESARFFPDGVFLIGNHSDELTPWLPVLGRMTRASAYLSIPCCAWTLDAKFERSHAPDLPETGDRLEIASLHIPVELNPSAGQSSYEAYRTWLGRLSLVCGWKIEADVLRIPSTRNWALVGRASNDIPEEEVIQAVRDLVQEVVDRGVFRARAGKVME
;
A
#
# COMPACT_ATOMS: atom_id res chain seq x y z
N MET A 1 18.32 -17.32 -24.48
CA MET A 1 18.33 -17.91 -23.12
C MET A 1 18.34 -16.75 -22.13
N ALA A 2 17.32 -16.63 -21.29
CA ALA A 2 17.36 -15.63 -20.21
C ALA A 2 18.51 -16.02 -19.24
N PRO A 3 19.34 -15.07 -18.79
CA PRO A 3 20.39 -15.36 -17.82
C PRO A 3 19.78 -15.99 -16.56
N VAL A 4 20.38 -17.11 -16.11
CA VAL A 4 19.85 -17.97 -15.03
C VAL A 4 19.99 -17.33 -13.65
N SER A 5 20.84 -16.31 -13.51
CA SER A 5 21.06 -15.56 -12.26
C SER A 5 21.38 -14.09 -12.51
N ARG A 6 20.96 -13.22 -11.58
CA ARG A 6 21.28 -11.78 -11.61
C ARG A 6 22.80 -11.61 -11.54
N PRO A 7 23.43 -10.81 -12.44
CA PRO A 7 24.84 -10.44 -12.31
C PRO A 7 25.11 -9.83 -10.94
N ARG A 8 26.24 -10.22 -10.33
CA ARG A 8 26.65 -9.69 -9.03
C ARG A 8 26.96 -8.21 -9.18
N LEU A 9 26.45 -7.39 -8.26
CA LEU A 9 26.81 -5.98 -8.17
C LEU A 9 28.25 -5.88 -7.62
N GLU A 10 29.16 -5.33 -8.43
CA GLU A 10 30.56 -5.11 -8.08
C GLU A 10 30.91 -3.63 -8.24
N PRO A 11 30.51 -2.79 -7.26
CA PRO A 11 30.68 -1.35 -7.35
C PRO A 11 32.12 -0.94 -7.02
N SER A 12 32.64 0.03 -7.78
CA SER A 12 33.98 0.60 -7.62
C SER A 12 33.89 2.11 -7.41
N PRO A 13 34.53 2.68 -6.37
CA PRO A 13 34.63 4.12 -6.19
C PRO A 13 35.41 4.77 -7.33
N CYS A 14 35.01 5.97 -7.75
CA CYS A 14 35.69 6.69 -8.84
C CYS A 14 36.61 7.83 -8.34
N PHE A 15 36.56 8.19 -7.06
CA PHE A 15 37.31 9.33 -6.51
C PHE A 15 38.76 9.03 -6.10
N ASP A 16 39.16 7.75 -6.02
CA ASP A 16 40.53 7.33 -5.72
C ASP A 16 41.36 6.99 -6.97
N VAL A 17 40.69 6.88 -8.13
CA VAL A 17 41.31 6.56 -9.41
C VAL A 17 41.63 7.89 -10.09
N ARG A 18 42.84 8.04 -10.65
CA ARG A 18 43.08 9.02 -11.71
C ARG A 18 42.28 8.56 -12.92
N ASP A 19 40.98 8.83 -12.89
CA ASP A 19 40.08 8.49 -14.00
C ASP A 19 40.63 9.19 -15.25
N ASP A 20 40.51 8.54 -16.39
CA ASP A 20 40.84 9.19 -17.65
C ASP A 20 39.87 10.39 -17.79
N ASP A 21 40.38 11.62 -17.65
CA ASP A 21 39.61 12.88 -17.70
C ASP A 21 38.70 12.98 -18.95
N THR A 22 38.94 12.12 -19.93
CA THR A 22 38.14 11.98 -21.15
C THR A 22 36.74 11.39 -20.91
N LEU A 23 36.53 10.56 -19.89
CA LEU A 23 35.26 9.86 -19.62
C LEU A 23 34.29 10.63 -18.72
N THR A 24 34.77 11.58 -17.93
CA THR A 24 33.93 12.41 -17.04
C THR A 24 32.97 13.29 -17.84
N LEU A 25 31.73 13.48 -17.35
CA LEU A 25 30.80 14.44 -17.96
C LEU A 25 31.42 15.84 -18.00
N ARG A 26 31.24 16.50 -19.14
CA ARG A 26 31.69 17.87 -19.33
C ARG A 26 30.53 18.75 -19.73
N SER A 27 30.46 19.94 -19.13
CA SER A 27 29.62 21.02 -19.61
C SER A 27 30.42 21.88 -20.60
N PRO A 28 29.80 22.41 -21.68
CA PRO A 28 30.47 23.37 -22.56
C PRO A 28 30.97 24.62 -21.84
N THR A 29 30.31 25.00 -20.74
CA THR A 29 30.71 26.10 -19.86
C THR A 29 31.56 25.56 -18.71
N SER A 30 32.74 26.15 -18.48
CA SER A 30 33.72 25.69 -17.48
C SER A 30 33.28 25.81 -16.01
N THR A 31 32.06 26.28 -15.73
CA THR A 31 31.53 26.57 -14.40
C THR A 31 30.90 25.37 -13.69
N THR A 32 30.60 24.28 -14.41
CA THR A 32 29.96 23.08 -13.85
C THR A 32 30.94 21.91 -13.89
N ALA A 33 31.55 21.62 -12.74
CA ALA A 33 32.44 20.47 -12.58
C ALA A 33 31.64 19.23 -12.14
N TRP A 34 31.64 18.21 -12.99
CA TRP A 34 31.11 16.89 -12.65
C TRP A 34 32.18 16.06 -11.95
N THR A 35 31.79 15.39 -10.88
CA THR A 35 32.68 14.51 -10.09
C THR A 35 32.15 13.08 -10.17
N PRO A 36 32.92 12.15 -10.76
CA PRO A 36 32.60 10.72 -10.70
C PRO A 36 32.56 10.22 -9.26
N VAL A 37 31.48 9.55 -8.86
CA VAL A 37 31.30 9.04 -7.49
C VAL A 37 31.51 7.54 -7.42
N ILE A 38 30.81 6.79 -8.27
CA ILE A 38 30.80 5.32 -8.24
C ILE A 38 30.46 4.76 -9.61
N SER A 39 31.01 3.58 -9.93
CA SER A 39 30.69 2.84 -11.14
C SER A 39 30.52 1.35 -10.85
N CYS A 40 29.87 0.61 -11.74
CA CYS A 40 29.72 -0.84 -11.67
C CYS A 40 29.56 -1.42 -13.07
N SER A 41 30.12 -2.61 -13.30
CA SER A 41 29.78 -3.41 -14.47
C SER A 41 28.30 -3.77 -14.47
N ALA A 42 27.65 -3.60 -15.62
CA ALA A 42 26.23 -3.80 -15.83
C ALA A 42 26.05 -4.41 -17.24
N PRO A 43 26.24 -5.74 -17.40
CA PRO A 43 26.19 -6.44 -18.69
C PRO A 43 24.74 -6.63 -19.15
N PHE A 44 24.06 -5.51 -19.39
CA PHE A 44 22.66 -5.43 -19.78
C PHE A 44 22.53 -4.69 -21.13
N PRO A 45 21.47 -4.94 -21.92
CA PRO A 45 21.20 -4.15 -23.11
C PRO A 45 20.87 -2.69 -22.77
N GLU A 46 21.22 -1.75 -23.67
CA GLU A 46 20.94 -0.31 -23.50
C GLU A 46 19.45 -0.01 -23.30
N ALA A 47 18.56 -0.73 -23.99
CA ALA A 47 17.11 -0.60 -23.81
C ALA A 47 16.64 -0.86 -22.37
N ALA A 48 17.39 -1.65 -21.59
CA ALA A 48 17.07 -1.88 -20.18
C ALA A 48 17.33 -0.65 -19.32
N PHE A 49 18.27 0.23 -19.70
CA PHE A 49 18.57 1.45 -18.97
C PHE A 49 17.39 2.43 -19.04
N ASP A 50 16.86 2.68 -20.23
CA ASP A 50 15.74 3.62 -20.43
C ASP A 50 14.51 3.27 -19.58
N SER A 51 14.08 2.00 -19.62
CA SER A 51 12.96 1.53 -18.80
C SER A 51 13.27 1.57 -17.29
N ALA A 52 14.52 1.27 -16.92
CA ALA A 52 14.95 1.29 -15.53
C ALA A 52 14.97 2.71 -14.95
N VAL A 53 15.47 3.70 -15.69
CA VAL A 53 15.47 5.10 -15.24
C VAL A 53 14.07 5.68 -15.18
N TYR A 54 13.17 5.30 -16.09
CA TYR A 54 11.77 5.69 -16.01
C TYR A 54 11.09 5.14 -14.74
N SER A 55 11.31 3.86 -14.41
CA SER A 55 10.84 3.25 -13.16
C SER A 55 11.45 3.94 -11.93
N PHE A 56 12.73 4.30 -12.00
CA PHE A 56 13.45 5.04 -10.96
C PHE A 56 12.89 6.45 -10.71
N ILE A 57 12.35 7.10 -11.75
CA ILE A 57 11.71 8.42 -11.65
C ILE A 57 10.29 8.30 -11.09
N THR A 58 9.53 7.30 -11.53
CA THR A 58 8.10 7.16 -11.19
C THR A 58 7.86 6.49 -9.84
N GLN A 59 8.83 5.71 -9.32
CA GLN A 59 8.70 4.98 -8.05
C GLN A 59 9.83 5.33 -7.05
N PRO A 60 10.05 6.62 -6.71
CA PRO A 60 11.17 7.04 -5.88
C PRO A 60 11.14 6.50 -4.45
N GLU A 61 9.99 6.02 -3.96
CA GLU A 61 9.87 5.34 -2.67
C GLU A 61 10.69 4.04 -2.58
N GLN A 62 11.07 3.46 -3.73
CA GLN A 62 11.97 2.29 -3.80
C GLN A 62 13.45 2.71 -3.72
N ASN A 63 13.75 3.96 -4.04
CA ASN A 63 15.10 4.52 -4.01
C ASN A 63 15.47 5.01 -2.60
N SER A 64 14.47 5.44 -1.82
CA SER A 64 14.64 5.90 -0.44
C SER A 64 13.38 5.66 0.38
N THR A 65 13.54 5.03 1.54
CA THR A 65 12.44 4.79 2.50
C THR A 65 11.87 6.09 3.08
N LEU A 66 12.53 7.24 2.89
CA LEU A 66 12.06 8.54 3.36
C LEU A 66 11.11 9.23 2.37
N ILE A 67 11.05 8.78 1.12
CA ILE A 67 10.16 9.31 0.08
C ILE A 67 8.85 8.52 0.11
N LEU A 68 7.73 9.23 0.03
CA LEU A 68 6.37 8.68 -0.02
C LEU A 68 5.96 8.29 -1.44
N ARG A 69 6.12 9.23 -2.37
CA ARG A 69 5.88 9.07 -3.82
C ARG A 69 6.47 10.26 -4.59
N ALA A 70 6.40 10.18 -5.92
CA ALA A 70 6.51 11.33 -6.82
C ALA A 70 5.15 11.67 -7.43
N GLU A 71 4.92 12.95 -7.70
CA GLU A 71 3.85 13.42 -8.58
C GLU A 71 4.46 14.01 -9.85
N ILE A 72 4.03 13.53 -11.01
CA ILE A 72 4.51 14.03 -12.30
C ILE A 72 3.73 15.31 -12.63
N VAL A 73 4.46 16.40 -12.79
CA VAL A 73 3.91 17.73 -13.12
C VAL A 73 3.88 17.94 -14.64
N SER A 74 4.93 17.52 -15.33
CA SER A 74 5.01 17.58 -16.79
C SER A 74 5.92 16.48 -17.32
N ASP A 75 5.65 16.03 -18.53
CA ASP A 75 6.42 15.02 -19.25
C ASP A 75 6.45 15.41 -20.74
N VAL A 76 7.62 15.80 -21.24
CA VAL A 76 7.78 16.37 -22.59
C VAL A 76 8.88 15.61 -23.32
N GLU A 77 8.55 15.07 -24.48
CA GLU A 77 9.50 14.45 -25.41
C GLU A 77 9.97 15.48 -26.45
N TYR A 78 11.27 15.46 -26.78
CA TYR A 78 11.89 16.37 -27.72
C TYR A 78 12.35 15.60 -28.96
N SER A 79 11.74 15.90 -30.11
CA SER A 79 12.02 15.22 -31.40
C SER A 79 13.27 15.75 -32.12
N SER A 80 13.71 16.96 -31.79
CA SER A 80 14.92 17.61 -32.31
C SER A 80 15.36 18.69 -31.32
N CYS A 81 16.63 19.13 -31.38
CA CYS A 81 17.19 20.20 -30.53
C CYS A 81 16.33 21.47 -30.55
N GLU A 82 15.32 21.55 -29.68
CA GLU A 82 14.65 22.81 -29.37
C GLU A 82 15.64 23.66 -28.59
N GLU A 83 16.01 24.82 -29.13
CA GLU A 83 16.89 25.81 -28.48
C GLU A 83 16.44 26.13 -27.03
N LEU A 84 15.14 26.02 -26.76
CA LEU A 84 14.53 26.21 -25.44
C LEU A 84 14.96 25.17 -24.37
N ALA A 85 15.31 23.94 -24.76
CA ALA A 85 15.77 22.92 -23.80
C ALA A 85 17.24 23.14 -23.39
N GLN A 86 18.06 23.71 -24.28
CA GLN A 86 19.49 23.92 -24.03
C GLN A 86 19.78 25.05 -23.04
N GLU A 87 18.95 26.08 -22.98
CA GLU A 87 19.09 27.16 -21.98
C GLU A 87 18.57 26.75 -20.60
N ARG A 88 17.62 25.82 -20.54
CA ARG A 88 16.92 25.45 -19.30
C ARG A 88 17.60 24.33 -18.51
N PHE A 89 18.27 23.41 -19.18
CA PHE A 89 18.85 22.21 -18.58
C PHE A 89 20.38 22.19 -18.68
N PRO A 90 21.08 21.39 -17.84
CA PRO A 90 22.52 21.26 -17.97
C PRO A 90 22.92 20.79 -19.38
N SER A 91 23.72 21.60 -20.08
CA SER A 91 24.30 21.20 -21.37
C SER A 91 25.47 20.25 -21.13
N LEU A 92 25.49 19.14 -21.88
CA LEU A 92 26.49 18.06 -21.74
C LEU A 92 27.16 17.82 -23.09
N VAL A 93 28.50 17.83 -23.11
CA VAL A 93 29.29 17.63 -24.33
C VAL A 93 29.00 16.24 -24.91
N GLY A 94 28.60 16.19 -26.19
CA GLY A 94 28.33 14.95 -26.91
C GLY A 94 27.00 14.27 -26.56
N LEU A 95 26.11 14.95 -25.83
CA LEU A 95 24.80 14.43 -25.43
C LEU A 95 23.71 15.45 -25.76
N ARG A 96 22.58 14.98 -26.28
CA ARG A 96 21.39 15.81 -26.57
C ARG A 96 20.24 15.44 -25.65
N VAL A 97 19.39 16.41 -25.31
CA VAL A 97 18.16 16.17 -24.53
C VAL A 97 17.14 15.44 -25.41
N THR A 98 16.51 14.39 -24.87
CA THR A 98 15.45 13.61 -25.54
C THR A 98 14.10 13.75 -24.85
N ARG A 99 14.08 13.89 -23.52
CA ARG A 99 12.86 13.96 -22.72
C ARG A 99 13.11 14.73 -21.43
N ALA A 100 12.13 15.50 -20.98
CA ALA A 100 12.16 16.20 -19.70
C ALA A 100 10.91 15.87 -18.89
N ILE A 101 11.12 15.26 -17.73
CA ILE A 101 10.08 15.01 -16.74
C ILE A 101 10.29 15.96 -15.56
N ARG A 102 9.26 16.72 -15.20
CA ARG A 102 9.24 17.47 -13.95
C ARG A 102 8.39 16.72 -12.94
N ARG A 103 8.95 16.46 -11.75
CA ARG A 103 8.24 15.80 -10.65
C ARG A 103 8.28 16.60 -9.36
N VAL A 104 7.34 16.35 -8.47
CA VAL A 104 7.37 16.76 -7.07
C VAL A 104 7.64 15.51 -6.22
N LEU A 105 8.73 15.52 -5.45
CA LEU A 105 9.01 14.47 -4.46
C LEU A 105 8.30 14.80 -3.16
N LEU A 106 7.44 13.89 -2.72
CA LEU A 106 6.70 14.01 -1.47
C LEU A 106 7.37 13.16 -0.37
N PRO A 107 7.70 13.75 0.79
CA PRO A 107 8.30 13.01 1.90
C PRO A 107 7.27 12.22 2.70
N ARG A 108 7.68 11.12 3.32
CA ARG A 108 6.82 10.37 4.26
C ARG A 108 6.49 11.14 5.54
N ARG A 109 7.29 12.14 5.90
CA ARG A 109 7.13 12.97 7.09
C ARG A 109 7.19 14.47 6.71
N PRO A 110 6.09 15.03 6.19
CA PRO A 110 6.04 16.43 5.76
C PRO A 110 6.35 17.45 6.87
N ALA A 111 6.06 17.12 8.12
CA ALA A 111 6.42 17.96 9.27
C ALA A 111 7.93 18.06 9.53
N ARG A 112 8.74 17.15 8.98
CA ARG A 112 10.20 17.11 9.15
C ARG A 112 10.94 17.55 7.89
N ASP A 113 10.47 17.12 6.74
CA ASP A 113 11.11 17.37 5.45
C ASP A 113 10.08 18.01 4.51
N SER A 114 10.48 19.03 3.74
CA SER A 114 9.63 19.64 2.71
C SER A 114 9.61 18.82 1.41
N SER A 115 8.56 18.99 0.61
CA SER A 115 8.56 18.51 -0.78
C SER A 115 9.54 19.31 -1.64
N ILE A 116 10.08 18.69 -2.68
CA ILE A 116 10.92 19.39 -3.66
C ILE A 116 10.46 19.10 -5.08
N ILE A 117 10.55 20.12 -5.94
CA ILE A 117 10.42 19.94 -7.37
C ILE A 117 11.78 19.45 -7.90
N GLN A 118 11.76 18.52 -8.83
CA GLN A 118 12.97 18.00 -9.45
C GLN A 118 12.75 17.81 -10.95
N ASP A 119 13.69 18.31 -11.73
CA ASP A 119 13.79 18.04 -13.15
C ASP A 119 14.57 16.74 -13.37
N CYS A 120 14.02 15.85 -14.19
CA CYS A 120 14.57 14.55 -14.57
C CYS A 120 14.76 14.56 -16.09
N ILE A 121 15.98 14.80 -16.54
CA ILE A 121 16.31 15.07 -17.93
C ILE A 121 17.04 13.89 -18.55
N PHE A 122 16.49 13.38 -19.64
CA PHE A 122 17.01 12.25 -20.39
C PHE A 122 17.87 12.77 -21.53
N TYR A 123 19.01 12.11 -21.73
CA TYR A 123 19.95 12.41 -22.79
C TYR A 123 20.33 11.16 -23.59
N ALA A 124 20.59 11.36 -24.87
CA ALA A 124 21.14 10.36 -25.79
C ALA A 124 22.41 10.88 -26.47
N GLY A 125 23.25 9.96 -26.97
CA GLY A 125 24.53 10.29 -27.61
C GLY A 125 24.40 10.92 -28.99
N SER A 126 24.02 10.12 -29.99
CA SER A 126 23.98 10.56 -31.39
C SER A 126 22.56 10.91 -31.88
N GLU A 127 22.44 11.56 -33.03
CA GLU A 127 21.15 11.86 -33.67
C GLU A 127 20.38 10.59 -34.09
N HIS A 128 21.10 9.49 -34.36
CA HIS A 128 20.50 8.20 -34.74
C HIS A 128 20.27 7.26 -33.55
N ASP A 129 20.82 7.61 -32.38
CA ASP A 129 20.62 6.84 -31.17
C ASP A 129 19.36 7.34 -30.46
N ALA A 130 18.34 6.50 -30.47
CA ALA A 130 17.09 6.75 -29.77
C ALA A 130 17.17 6.34 -28.29
N SER A 131 18.22 5.60 -27.89
CA SER A 131 18.31 5.06 -26.55
C SER A 131 18.86 6.10 -25.56
N THR A 132 18.20 6.20 -24.40
CA THR A 132 18.71 7.01 -23.30
C THR A 132 20.05 6.43 -22.82
N SER A 133 21.09 7.26 -22.75
CA SER A 133 22.40 6.88 -22.21
C SER A 133 22.76 7.66 -20.93
N CYS A 134 22.02 8.73 -20.63
CA CYS A 134 22.21 9.51 -19.41
C CYS A 134 20.88 10.06 -18.87
N LEU A 135 20.71 10.01 -17.55
CA LEU A 135 19.66 10.69 -16.81
C LEU A 135 20.29 11.70 -15.85
N VAL A 136 19.89 12.96 -15.90
CA VAL A 136 20.27 13.99 -14.93
C VAL A 136 19.10 14.38 -14.05
N LEU A 137 19.29 14.30 -12.74
CA LEU A 137 18.35 14.76 -11.72
C LEU A 137 18.82 16.11 -11.16
N THR A 138 17.95 17.12 -11.24
CA THR A 138 18.23 18.49 -10.77
C THR A 138 17.14 18.93 -9.78
N PRO A 139 17.41 18.99 -8.46
CA PRO A 139 16.47 19.55 -7.51
C PRO A 139 16.32 21.06 -7.74
N LEU A 140 15.08 21.55 -7.76
CA LEU A 140 14.77 22.96 -7.81
C LEU A 140 14.49 23.43 -6.38
N VAL A 141 15.42 24.22 -5.85
CA VAL A 141 15.36 24.75 -4.49
C VAL A 141 15.45 26.26 -4.59
N GLU A 142 14.58 26.97 -3.88
CA GLU A 142 14.66 28.43 -3.78
C GLU A 142 15.96 28.87 -3.12
N ASP A 143 16.46 30.03 -3.53
CA ASP A 143 17.68 30.61 -2.98
C ASP A 143 17.61 30.70 -1.44
N GLY A 144 18.65 30.19 -0.78
CA GLY A 144 18.76 30.18 0.68
C GLY A 144 18.02 29.05 1.40
N LYS A 145 17.22 28.23 0.71
CA LYS A 145 16.62 27.02 1.32
C LYS A 145 17.59 25.84 1.22
N ALA A 146 17.66 25.05 2.30
CA ALA A 146 18.44 23.82 2.32
C ALA A 146 17.69 22.68 1.58
N LEU A 147 18.45 21.76 0.98
CA LEU A 147 17.89 20.52 0.45
C LEU A 147 17.30 19.67 1.58
N PRO A 148 16.14 19.00 1.38
CA PRO A 148 15.58 18.09 2.37
C PRO A 148 16.52 16.93 2.68
N TYR A 149 16.37 16.34 3.87
CA TYR A 149 17.27 15.28 4.32
C TYR A 149 17.19 14.04 3.41
N TYR A 150 16.05 13.75 2.77
CA TYR A 150 15.93 12.56 1.91
C TYR A 150 16.64 12.69 0.56
N HIS A 151 17.11 13.88 0.18
CA HIS A 151 17.80 14.14 -1.09
C HIS A 151 19.33 14.23 -0.86
N PRO A 152 20.18 13.72 -1.77
CA PRO A 152 21.63 13.94 -1.70
C PRO A 152 21.98 15.43 -1.79
N ALA A 153 22.97 15.90 -1.03
CA ALA A 153 23.39 17.31 -1.00
C ALA A 153 24.24 17.68 -2.23
N VAL A 154 23.62 17.68 -3.41
CA VAL A 154 24.25 17.93 -4.71
C VAL A 154 23.39 18.86 -5.56
N ARG A 155 24.01 19.60 -6.47
CA ARG A 155 23.31 20.45 -7.46
C ARG A 155 22.72 19.62 -8.59
N HIS A 156 23.45 18.62 -9.05
CA HIS A 156 22.99 17.67 -10.07
C HIS A 156 23.48 16.26 -9.72
N LEU A 157 22.67 15.25 -10.05
CA LEU A 157 23.05 13.84 -9.98
C LEU A 157 22.80 13.20 -11.34
N ALA A 158 23.84 12.69 -11.99
CA ALA A 158 23.76 12.01 -13.28
C ALA A 158 23.94 10.51 -13.12
N PHE A 159 23.11 9.74 -13.83
CA PHE A 159 23.24 8.30 -14.02
C PHE A 159 23.58 8.09 -15.49
N ARG A 160 24.69 7.42 -15.78
CA ARG A 160 25.15 7.14 -17.14
C ARG A 160 25.29 5.66 -17.38
N PHE A 161 24.95 5.25 -18.59
CA PHE A 161 25.17 3.90 -19.08
C PHE A 161 25.94 3.97 -20.41
N PHE A 162 27.11 3.34 -20.44
CA PHE A 162 27.98 3.25 -21.61
C PHE A 162 28.87 2.02 -21.46
N ASP A 163 29.23 1.35 -22.55
CA ASP A 163 30.14 0.19 -22.56
C ASP A 163 29.82 -0.85 -21.48
N SER A 164 28.53 -1.18 -21.30
CA SER A 164 28.05 -2.07 -20.24
C SER A 164 28.48 -1.66 -18.82
N THR A 165 28.67 -0.38 -18.58
CA THR A 165 29.06 0.22 -17.31
C THR A 165 28.01 1.22 -16.87
N LEU A 166 27.53 1.06 -15.64
CA LEU A 166 26.69 2.04 -14.97
C LEU A 166 27.56 2.94 -14.11
N ARG A 167 27.43 4.26 -14.26
CA ARG A 167 28.21 5.26 -13.52
C ARG A 167 27.31 6.35 -12.95
N ILE A 168 27.60 6.78 -11.73
CA ILE A 168 26.97 7.94 -11.10
C ILE A 168 27.99 9.05 -10.94
N GLU A 169 27.64 10.24 -11.43
CA GLU A 169 28.43 11.46 -11.33
C GLU A 169 27.59 12.56 -10.67
N ALA A 170 28.22 13.47 -9.95
CA ALA A 170 27.52 14.53 -9.23
C ALA A 170 28.19 15.89 -9.42
N VAL A 171 27.39 16.95 -9.43
CA VAL A 171 27.88 18.32 -9.27
C VAL A 171 27.69 18.68 -7.80
N LEU A 172 28.80 18.84 -7.08
CA LEU A 172 28.79 19.09 -5.63
C LEU A 172 28.36 20.53 -5.30
N LEU A 173 27.83 20.74 -4.10
CA LEU A 173 27.62 22.09 -3.55
C LEU A 173 28.97 22.70 -3.13
N PRO A 174 29.13 24.04 -3.12
CA PRO A 174 30.42 24.70 -2.85
C PRO A 174 31.14 24.25 -1.57
N ASP A 175 30.40 23.98 -0.49
CA ASP A 175 30.94 23.59 0.82
C ASP A 175 30.87 22.07 1.08
N SER A 176 30.80 21.26 0.02
CA SER A 176 30.70 19.81 0.16
C SER A 176 32.03 19.23 0.67
N PRO A 177 32.01 18.31 1.65
CA PRO A 177 33.22 17.64 2.09
C PRO A 177 33.79 16.77 0.96
N ALA A 178 35.10 16.51 1.02
CA ALA A 178 35.76 15.60 0.10
C ALA A 178 35.07 14.22 0.09
N LEU A 179 35.00 13.60 -1.08
CA LEU A 179 34.40 12.28 -1.22
C LEU A 179 35.28 11.23 -0.57
N SER A 180 34.62 10.31 0.12
CA SER A 180 35.23 9.12 0.73
C SER A 180 34.20 8.00 0.80
N LEU A 181 34.66 6.78 1.08
CA LEU A 181 33.78 5.64 1.34
C LEU A 181 32.82 5.88 2.53
N GLU A 182 33.25 6.70 3.48
CA GLU A 182 32.47 7.08 4.65
C GLU A 182 31.56 8.29 4.40
N SER A 183 31.65 8.92 3.23
CA SER A 183 30.78 10.03 2.88
C SER A 183 29.34 9.55 2.72
N ARG A 184 28.41 10.38 3.20
CA ARG A 184 26.97 10.12 3.04
C ARG A 184 26.58 10.07 1.55
N LEU A 185 27.20 10.89 0.71
CA LEU A 185 26.92 10.91 -0.72
C LEU A 185 27.30 9.58 -1.36
N TYR A 186 28.48 9.03 -1.08
CA TYR A 186 28.90 7.74 -1.62
C TYR A 186 27.93 6.61 -1.25
N ARG A 187 27.55 6.49 0.04
CA ARG A 187 26.57 5.48 0.48
C ARG A 187 25.20 5.65 -0.21
N THR A 188 24.79 6.90 -0.43
CA THR A 188 23.54 7.20 -1.14
C THR A 188 23.66 6.77 -2.60
N CYS A 189 24.73 7.16 -3.31
CA CYS A 189 24.97 6.75 -4.69
C CYS A 189 25.09 5.23 -4.83
N LEU A 190 25.72 4.53 -3.88
CA LEU A 190 25.78 3.07 -3.87
C LEU A 190 24.39 2.42 -3.81
N ALA A 191 23.51 2.93 -2.93
CA ALA A 191 22.13 2.43 -2.83
C ALA A 191 21.31 2.71 -4.10
N LEU A 192 21.50 3.89 -4.70
CA LEU A 192 20.84 4.27 -5.96
C LEU A 192 21.37 3.43 -7.14
N LEU A 193 22.68 3.16 -7.19
CA LEU A 193 23.32 2.31 -8.19
C LEU A 193 22.79 0.87 -8.11
N ASP A 194 22.74 0.28 -6.91
CA ASP A 194 22.15 -1.06 -6.73
C ASP A 194 20.69 -1.10 -7.17
N THR A 195 19.90 -0.07 -6.82
CA THR A 195 18.48 0.00 -7.19
C THR A 195 18.32 0.07 -8.70
N LEU A 196 19.10 0.89 -9.39
CA LEU A 196 19.03 0.99 -10.84
C LEU A 196 19.51 -0.30 -11.52
N HIS A 197 20.59 -0.92 -11.03
CA HIS A 197 21.04 -2.23 -11.49
C HIS A 197 19.98 -3.33 -11.26
N ARG A 198 19.20 -3.27 -10.17
CA ARG A 198 18.06 -4.17 -9.93
C ARG A 198 16.95 -3.96 -10.96
N TYR A 199 16.65 -2.72 -11.31
CA TYR A 199 15.63 -2.42 -12.32
C TYR A 199 16.05 -2.87 -13.72
N MET A 200 17.30 -2.62 -14.13
CA MET A 200 17.80 -3.12 -15.41
C MET A 200 17.69 -4.65 -15.49
N TRP A 201 18.07 -5.36 -14.42
CA TRP A 201 17.87 -6.81 -14.33
C TRP A 201 16.39 -7.21 -14.40
N GLY A 202 15.51 -6.51 -13.69
CA GLY A 202 14.07 -6.75 -13.70
C GLY A 202 13.47 -6.66 -15.11
N HIS A 203 13.90 -5.67 -15.90
CA HIS A 203 13.50 -5.55 -17.31
C HIS A 203 14.04 -6.70 -18.17
N VAL A 204 15.33 -7.04 -18.04
CA VAL A 204 15.95 -8.13 -18.82
C VAL A 204 15.35 -9.50 -18.49
N SER A 205 14.96 -9.72 -17.24
CA SER A 205 14.38 -10.98 -16.77
C SER A 205 12.85 -11.05 -16.94
N ASN A 206 12.22 -10.04 -17.56
CA ASN A 206 10.76 -9.90 -17.66
C ASN A 206 10.06 -10.09 -16.30
N TRP A 207 10.61 -9.49 -15.25
CA TRP A 207 10.04 -9.60 -13.91
C TRP A 207 8.60 -9.08 -13.90
N GLN A 208 7.69 -9.90 -13.41
CA GLN A 208 6.30 -9.55 -13.25
C GLN A 208 5.97 -9.37 -11.76
N LYS A 209 5.32 -8.24 -11.46
CA LYS A 209 4.82 -7.96 -10.12
C LYS A 209 3.70 -8.95 -9.79
N ARG A 210 3.94 -9.81 -8.79
CA ARG A 210 2.99 -10.85 -8.37
C ARG A 210 1.78 -10.33 -7.60
N VAL A 211 1.94 -9.19 -6.92
CA VAL A 211 0.91 -8.58 -6.09
C VAL A 211 0.50 -7.24 -6.67
N GLN A 212 -0.77 -7.13 -7.04
CA GLN A 212 -1.36 -5.86 -7.38
C GLN A 212 -1.82 -5.19 -6.08
N HIS A 213 -1.56 -3.89 -5.97
CA HIS A 213 -1.99 -3.05 -4.85
C HIS A 213 -2.91 -1.97 -5.39
N ASP A 214 -3.65 -1.33 -4.50
CA ASP A 214 -4.43 -0.13 -4.81
C ASP A 214 -5.58 -0.44 -5.79
N ILE A 215 -6.19 -1.61 -5.65
CA ILE A 215 -7.26 -2.11 -6.54
C ILE A 215 -8.59 -1.45 -6.18
N LEU A 216 -8.93 -1.46 -4.88
CA LEU A 216 -10.21 -0.95 -4.39
C LEU A 216 -10.10 0.49 -3.89
N VAL A 217 -8.93 0.86 -3.36
CA VAL A 217 -8.64 2.21 -2.89
C VAL A 217 -7.40 2.77 -3.62
N PRO A 218 -7.53 3.91 -4.33
CA PRO A 218 -6.40 4.50 -5.04
C PRO A 218 -5.25 4.88 -4.10
N ARG A 219 -4.01 4.56 -4.53
CA ARG A 219 -2.78 4.82 -3.78
C ARG A 219 -2.70 6.26 -3.25
N ASN A 220 -2.96 7.22 -4.14
CA ASN A 220 -2.68 8.61 -3.86
C ASN A 220 -3.66 9.17 -2.82
N GLU A 221 -4.96 8.92 -3.01
CA GLU A 221 -6.00 9.29 -2.05
C GLU A 221 -5.75 8.67 -0.67
N TYR A 222 -5.36 7.39 -0.62
CA TYR A 222 -4.99 6.72 0.63
C TYR A 222 -3.82 7.42 1.33
N GLN A 223 -2.73 7.66 0.61
CA GLN A 223 -1.53 8.27 1.19
C GLN A 223 -1.80 9.68 1.72
N ASP A 224 -2.61 10.46 1.01
CA ASP A 224 -2.90 11.85 1.38
C ASP A 224 -3.78 11.90 2.63
N LEU A 225 -4.87 11.11 2.65
CA LEU A 225 -5.73 11.01 3.82
C LEU A 225 -5.00 10.39 5.02
N TYR A 226 -4.12 9.41 4.78
CA TYR A 226 -3.32 8.81 5.84
C TYR A 226 -2.37 9.80 6.51
N LEU A 227 -1.74 10.70 5.74
CA LEU A 227 -0.89 11.75 6.32
C LEU A 227 -1.69 12.69 7.23
N ILE A 228 -2.91 13.07 6.81
CA ILE A 228 -3.82 13.89 7.61
C ILE A 228 -4.21 13.15 8.90
N MET A 229 -4.68 11.92 8.79
CA MET A 229 -5.14 11.13 9.94
C MET A 229 -4.00 10.81 10.91
N ARG A 230 -2.80 10.51 10.39
CA ARG A 230 -1.62 10.28 11.22
C ARG A 230 -1.26 11.51 12.05
N GLU A 231 -1.40 12.71 11.48
CA GLU A 231 -1.10 13.95 12.23
C GLU A 231 -2.18 14.24 13.28
N ARG A 232 -3.46 14.08 12.94
CA ARG A 232 -4.59 14.28 13.87
C ARG A 232 -4.54 13.33 15.06
N HIS A 233 -4.21 12.07 14.79
CA HIS A 233 -4.21 10.98 15.78
C HIS A 233 -2.81 10.66 16.33
N LYS A 234 -1.82 11.53 16.12
CA LYS A 234 -0.43 11.28 16.56
C LYS A 234 -0.29 11.06 18.07
N HIS A 235 -1.21 11.60 18.86
CA HIS A 235 -1.24 11.49 20.32
C HIS A 235 -1.55 10.05 20.80
N LEU A 236 -2.25 9.24 19.99
CA LEU A 236 -2.61 7.87 20.34
C LEU A 236 -1.38 6.97 20.60
N ALA A 237 -0.26 7.23 19.91
CA ALA A 237 0.97 6.49 20.14
C ALA A 237 1.60 6.77 21.51
N SER A 238 1.52 8.03 21.99
CA SER A 238 2.00 8.40 23.34
C SER A 238 1.05 8.02 24.46
N GLU A 239 -0.25 7.88 24.15
CA GLU A 239 -1.29 7.59 25.13
C GLU A 239 -1.65 6.10 25.22
N TRP A 240 -0.99 5.26 24.41
CA TRP A 240 -1.25 3.82 24.30
C TRP A 240 -1.21 3.11 25.66
N LYS A 241 -2.25 2.33 25.95
CA LYS A 241 -2.44 1.64 27.24
C LYS A 241 -2.28 0.13 27.18
N GLU A 242 -2.11 -0.45 25.98
CA GLU A 242 -1.90 -1.88 25.82
C GLU A 242 -0.41 -2.23 25.91
N ASP A 243 -0.14 -3.52 26.18
CA ASP A 243 1.23 -4.02 26.33
C ASP A 243 1.95 -4.23 24.97
N THR A 244 1.25 -3.99 23.86
CA THR A 244 1.77 -4.12 22.50
C THR A 244 2.51 -2.86 22.03
N ASP A 245 3.37 -3.00 21.02
CA ASP A 245 4.11 -1.87 20.46
C ASP A 245 3.17 -0.83 19.80
N PRO A 246 3.06 0.39 20.34
CA PRO A 246 2.18 1.42 19.80
C PRO A 246 2.59 1.85 18.40
N THR A 247 3.89 1.87 18.08
CA THR A 247 4.36 2.29 16.76
C THR A 247 3.98 1.31 15.67
N LYS A 248 3.73 0.05 16.02
CA LYS A 248 3.19 -0.93 15.09
C LYS A 248 1.66 -0.83 15.00
N HIS A 249 0.98 -0.88 16.15
CA HIS A 249 -0.47 -1.06 16.20
C HIS A 249 -1.22 0.22 15.83
N VAL A 250 -0.76 1.38 16.29
CA VAL A 250 -1.44 2.65 16.00
C VAL A 250 -1.43 2.96 14.51
N PHE A 251 -0.29 2.77 13.84
CA PHE A 251 -0.19 3.05 12.40
C PHE A 251 -0.92 2.00 11.53
N GLU A 252 -1.00 0.76 11.99
CA GLU A 252 -1.78 -0.29 11.36
C GLU A 252 -3.29 0.03 11.40
N GLU A 253 -3.82 0.32 12.60
CA GLU A 253 -5.24 0.66 12.80
C GLU A 253 -5.63 1.95 12.06
N LEU A 254 -4.78 2.98 12.08
CA LEU A 254 -5.01 4.21 11.30
C LEU A 254 -5.05 3.94 9.80
N GLY A 255 -4.20 3.04 9.29
CA GLY A 255 -4.22 2.63 7.90
C GLY A 255 -5.54 1.96 7.51
N ILE A 256 -6.04 1.06 8.36
CA ILE A 256 -7.32 0.37 8.15
C ILE A 256 -8.49 1.36 8.18
N ALA A 257 -8.50 2.30 9.14
CA ALA A 257 -9.53 3.34 9.21
C ALA A 257 -9.58 4.18 7.94
N VAL A 258 -8.42 4.67 7.46
CA VAL A 258 -8.31 5.45 6.22
C VAL A 258 -8.79 4.66 5.01
N TYR A 259 -8.43 3.38 4.94
CA TYR A 259 -8.89 2.48 3.88
C TYR A 259 -10.42 2.35 3.88
N LEU A 260 -11.04 2.10 5.04
CA LEU A 260 -12.50 2.00 5.17
C LEU A 260 -13.20 3.31 4.77
N MET A 261 -12.69 4.45 5.22
CA MET A 261 -13.26 5.76 4.87
C MET A 261 -13.30 6.00 3.36
N LEU A 262 -12.23 5.64 2.65
CA LEU A 262 -12.15 5.77 1.19
C LEU A 262 -12.96 4.69 0.45
N LEU A 263 -12.95 3.46 0.97
CA LEU A 263 -13.78 2.37 0.43
C LEU A 263 -15.27 2.75 0.54
N TRP A 264 -15.71 3.30 1.66
CA TRP A 264 -17.09 3.73 1.85
C TRP A 264 -17.46 4.94 1.01
N LYS A 265 -16.55 5.93 0.87
CA LYS A 265 -16.72 7.07 -0.02
C LYS A 265 -17.08 6.64 -1.45
N THR A 266 -16.45 5.59 -1.97
CA THR A 266 -16.74 5.08 -3.32
C THR A 266 -17.95 4.14 -3.34
N THR A 267 -18.00 3.18 -2.42
CA THR A 267 -19.05 2.14 -2.35
C THR A 267 -20.45 2.74 -2.21
N TYR A 268 -20.59 3.81 -1.41
CA TYR A 268 -21.88 4.41 -1.12
C TYR A 268 -22.15 5.71 -1.89
N ALA A 269 -21.33 6.06 -2.89
CA ALA A 269 -21.47 7.32 -3.61
C ALA A 269 -22.90 7.60 -4.14
N ALA A 270 -23.62 6.55 -4.55
CA ALA A 270 -24.99 6.66 -5.05
C ALA A 270 -26.03 7.03 -3.97
N SER A 271 -25.76 6.78 -2.68
CA SER A 271 -26.71 7.06 -1.59
C SER A 271 -26.78 8.55 -1.21
N VAL A 272 -25.81 9.36 -1.65
CA VAL A 272 -25.74 10.81 -1.33
C VAL A 272 -26.66 11.67 -2.20
N ASN A 273 -27.20 11.13 -3.31
CA ASN A 273 -28.19 11.83 -4.12
C ASN A 273 -29.56 12.03 -3.41
N ALA A 274 -29.72 11.57 -2.17
CA ALA A 274 -30.99 11.59 -1.42
C ALA A 274 -31.07 12.60 -0.27
N GLY A 275 -30.07 13.47 -0.04
CA GLY A 275 -30.27 14.70 0.77
C GLY A 275 -29.34 14.91 1.96
N ILE A 276 -28.06 15.20 1.71
CA ILE A 276 -27.20 15.86 2.70
C ILE A 276 -26.90 17.30 2.24
N SER A 277 -27.17 18.24 3.13
CA SER A 277 -26.87 19.67 3.01
C SER A 277 -25.38 19.94 2.86
N ASN A 278 -25.03 20.81 1.90
CA ASN A 278 -23.71 21.36 1.58
C ASN A 278 -23.08 22.18 2.74
N GLY A 279 -22.82 21.55 3.89
CA GLY A 279 -22.22 22.16 5.08
C GLY A 279 -20.87 21.56 5.46
N ALA A 280 -20.20 20.83 4.56
CA ALA A 280 -18.90 20.24 4.86
C ALA A 280 -17.86 21.35 5.12
N ALA A 281 -17.25 21.33 6.30
CA ALA A 281 -16.06 22.16 6.55
C ALA A 281 -14.97 21.75 5.55
N LEU A 282 -14.33 22.73 4.90
CA LEU A 282 -13.27 22.50 3.90
C LEU A 282 -12.13 21.64 4.47
N ASP A 283 -11.89 21.70 5.77
CA ASP A 283 -10.77 21.03 6.45
C ASP A 283 -11.08 19.57 6.83
N GLU A 284 -12.35 19.16 6.83
CA GLU A 284 -12.78 17.80 7.23
C GLU A 284 -13.83 17.23 6.26
N PRO A 285 -13.51 17.13 4.95
CA PRO A 285 -14.49 16.72 3.92
C PRO A 285 -15.09 15.34 4.17
N TRP A 286 -14.34 14.44 4.82
CA TRP A 286 -14.78 13.08 5.14
C TRP A 286 -16.00 13.00 6.04
N ARG A 287 -16.26 14.03 6.87
CA ARG A 287 -17.48 14.09 7.68
C ARG A 287 -18.76 14.15 6.85
N SER A 288 -18.67 14.53 5.58
CA SER A 288 -19.79 14.55 4.64
C SER A 288 -19.78 13.38 3.65
N TRP A 289 -18.76 12.51 3.67
CA TRP A 289 -18.66 11.44 2.69
C TRP A 289 -19.77 10.41 2.85
N PRO A 290 -20.18 9.79 1.72
CA PRO A 290 -21.03 8.61 1.72
C PRO A 290 -20.51 7.53 2.67
N ARG A 291 -21.41 6.81 3.32
CA ARG A 291 -21.10 5.80 4.32
C ARG A 291 -22.22 4.74 4.42
N PRO A 292 -21.96 3.60 5.09
CA PRO A 292 -22.98 2.58 5.28
C PRO A 292 -24.22 3.14 5.99
N PRO A 293 -25.44 2.86 5.51
CA PRO A 293 -26.67 3.42 6.08
C PRO A 293 -26.94 2.92 7.51
N GLY A 294 -26.57 1.68 7.83
CA GLY A 294 -26.68 1.10 9.18
C GLY A 294 -25.46 1.35 10.08
N GLY A 295 -24.52 2.20 9.67
CA GLY A 295 -23.24 2.38 10.36
C GLY A 295 -22.31 1.17 10.20
N PHE A 296 -21.27 1.09 11.03
CA PHE A 296 -20.33 -0.04 11.03
C PHE A 296 -20.42 -0.89 12.30
N LEU A 297 -20.02 -2.15 12.21
CA LEU A 297 -19.84 -3.05 13.35
C LEU A 297 -18.47 -3.74 13.28
N ASP A 298 -17.59 -3.46 14.24
CA ASP A 298 -16.26 -4.05 14.38
C ASP A 298 -16.30 -5.27 15.31
N LEU A 299 -16.18 -6.46 14.72
CA LEU A 299 -16.31 -7.74 15.40
C LEU A 299 -14.95 -8.19 15.96
N GLY A 300 -14.87 -8.36 17.28
CA GLY A 300 -13.60 -8.64 17.96
C GLY A 300 -12.69 -7.42 17.98
N CYS A 301 -13.25 -6.25 18.31
CA CYS A 301 -12.60 -4.95 18.15
C CYS A 301 -11.36 -4.74 19.06
N GLY A 302 -11.06 -5.67 19.96
CA GLY A 302 -9.85 -5.67 20.77
C GLY A 302 -9.68 -4.37 21.56
N ALA A 303 -8.57 -3.67 21.33
CA ALA A 303 -8.28 -2.40 22.00
C ALA A 303 -9.33 -1.31 21.72
N GLY A 304 -10.19 -1.48 20.71
CA GLY A 304 -11.23 -0.52 20.33
C GLY A 304 -10.71 0.66 19.51
N MET A 305 -9.45 0.59 19.03
CA MET A 305 -8.79 1.72 18.38
C MET A 305 -9.39 2.05 17.01
N LEU A 306 -9.63 1.05 16.13
CA LEU A 306 -10.30 1.29 14.86
C LEU A 306 -11.67 1.95 15.06
N THR A 307 -12.47 1.40 15.98
CA THR A 307 -13.77 1.97 16.37
C THR A 307 -13.60 3.41 16.89
N HIS A 308 -12.61 3.66 17.76
CA HIS A 308 -12.32 5.01 18.28
C HIS A 308 -12.03 6.01 17.16
N VAL A 309 -11.12 5.68 16.24
CA VAL A 309 -10.73 6.57 15.13
C VAL A 309 -11.95 6.89 14.25
N LEU A 310 -12.72 5.87 13.85
CA LEU A 310 -13.90 6.06 13.01
C LEU A 310 -14.96 6.94 13.69
N VAL A 311 -15.24 6.70 14.98
CA VAL A 311 -16.17 7.52 15.77
C VAL A 311 -15.68 8.96 15.91
N ALA A 312 -14.39 9.17 16.19
CA ALA A 312 -13.80 10.51 16.30
C ALA A 312 -13.90 11.31 14.98
N GLU A 313 -13.77 10.61 13.84
CA GLU A 313 -13.93 11.20 12.51
C GLU A 313 -15.39 11.29 12.03
N GLY A 314 -16.35 10.96 12.90
CA GLY A 314 -17.77 11.21 12.71
C GLY A 314 -18.54 10.09 12.01
N TYR A 315 -17.98 8.88 11.95
CA TYR A 315 -18.69 7.70 11.49
C TYR A 315 -19.44 7.06 12.66
N SER A 316 -20.70 6.69 12.43
CA SER A 316 -21.53 5.99 13.42
C SER A 316 -21.31 4.49 13.32
N GLY A 317 -21.15 3.83 14.46
CA GLY A 317 -20.97 2.39 14.52
C GLY A 317 -20.56 1.91 15.90
N HIS A 318 -20.33 0.61 16.01
CA HIS A 318 -20.03 -0.06 17.27
C HIS A 318 -18.85 -1.02 17.12
N GLY A 319 -18.14 -1.25 18.22
CA GLY A 319 -17.15 -2.29 18.35
C GLY A 319 -17.55 -3.24 19.46
N ILE A 320 -17.50 -4.54 19.21
CA ILE A 320 -17.80 -5.57 20.21
C ILE A 320 -16.60 -6.49 20.43
N ASP A 321 -16.34 -6.82 21.69
CA ASP A 321 -15.32 -7.79 22.09
C ASP A 321 -15.82 -8.61 23.28
N VAL A 322 -15.26 -9.80 23.47
CA VAL A 322 -15.62 -10.68 24.60
C VAL A 322 -15.20 -10.10 25.95
N ARG A 323 -14.33 -9.08 25.96
CA ARG A 323 -13.92 -8.35 27.17
C ARG A 323 -13.49 -6.92 26.86
N ALA A 324 -13.70 -6.02 27.82
CA ALA A 324 -13.14 -4.68 27.75
C ALA A 324 -11.60 -4.74 27.84
N ARG A 325 -10.92 -3.84 27.12
CA ARG A 325 -9.46 -3.68 27.18
C ARG A 325 -9.08 -2.43 27.96
N LYS A 326 -7.82 -2.38 28.41
CA LYS A 326 -7.28 -1.29 29.25
C LYS A 326 -7.52 0.07 28.60
N SER A 327 -7.41 0.15 27.28
CA SER A 327 -7.59 1.40 26.52
C SER A 327 -9.01 1.98 26.59
N TRP A 328 -10.04 1.14 26.80
CA TRP A 328 -11.43 1.59 26.69
C TRP A 328 -11.79 2.68 27.68
N GLU A 329 -11.27 2.60 28.92
CA GLU A 329 -11.55 3.56 29.99
C GLU A 329 -11.05 4.98 29.67
N TYR A 330 -10.03 5.09 28.82
CA TYR A 330 -9.37 6.35 28.49
C TYR A 330 -9.93 7.02 27.24
N TYR A 331 -10.79 6.32 26.49
CA TYR A 331 -11.42 6.93 25.32
C TYR A 331 -12.48 7.98 25.70
N PRO A 332 -12.71 8.97 24.82
CA PRO A 332 -13.81 9.93 24.99
C PRO A 332 -15.16 9.23 25.16
N LYS A 333 -16.11 9.93 25.81
CA LYS A 333 -17.45 9.39 26.11
C LYS A 333 -18.14 8.79 24.88
N ALA A 334 -18.11 9.48 23.74
CA ALA A 334 -18.72 9.02 22.49
C ALA A 334 -18.18 7.65 22.02
N THR A 335 -16.86 7.42 22.16
CA THR A 335 -16.25 6.14 21.83
C THR A 335 -16.60 5.07 22.86
N ARG A 336 -16.60 5.39 24.15
CA ARG A 336 -16.98 4.42 25.20
C ARG A 336 -18.42 3.94 25.05
N GLU A 337 -19.33 4.81 24.62
CA GLU A 337 -20.72 4.45 24.30
C GLU A 337 -20.85 3.57 23.04
N SER A 338 -19.79 3.54 22.22
CA SER A 338 -19.74 2.74 20.99
C SER A 338 -19.03 1.39 21.18
N LEU A 339 -18.41 1.13 22.34
CA LEU A 339 -17.67 -0.09 22.64
C LEU A 339 -18.43 -0.96 23.64
N HIS A 340 -18.64 -2.24 23.30
CA HIS A 340 -19.48 -3.14 24.10
C HIS A 340 -18.77 -4.44 24.41
N VAL A 341 -18.84 -4.85 25.68
CA VAL A 341 -18.46 -6.21 26.08
C VAL A 341 -19.63 -7.12 25.71
N HIS A 342 -19.48 -7.87 24.63
CA HIS A 342 -20.54 -8.73 24.10
C HIS A 342 -19.93 -9.99 23.49
N PRO A 343 -20.09 -11.17 24.13
CA PRO A 343 -19.66 -12.43 23.54
C PRO A 343 -20.61 -12.81 22.41
N LEU A 344 -20.15 -12.64 21.17
CA LEU A 344 -20.93 -13.01 20.00
C LEU A 344 -20.92 -14.52 19.78
N ASP A 345 -22.08 -15.16 19.91
CA ASP A 345 -22.33 -16.48 19.34
C ASP A 345 -23.10 -16.32 18.00
N PRO A 346 -22.43 -16.53 16.86
CA PRO A 346 -23.05 -16.40 15.55
C PRO A 346 -23.93 -17.59 15.16
N THR A 347 -23.89 -18.71 15.90
CA THR A 347 -24.73 -19.88 15.61
C THR A 347 -26.20 -19.63 15.88
N HIS A 348 -26.50 -18.71 16.80
CA HIS A 348 -27.86 -18.28 17.14
C HIS A 348 -28.47 -17.29 16.11
N VAL A 349 -27.80 -17.01 14.99
CA VAL A 349 -28.34 -16.12 13.94
C VAL A 349 -29.62 -16.65 13.28
N LEU A 350 -29.94 -17.93 13.48
CA LEU A 350 -31.17 -18.56 13.02
C LEU A 350 -32.32 -18.44 14.04
N ASP A 351 -32.04 -18.01 15.26
CA ASP A 351 -33.03 -17.92 16.33
C ASP A 351 -33.89 -16.66 16.17
N ASP A 352 -35.19 -16.79 16.43
CA ASP A 352 -36.14 -15.66 16.37
C ASP A 352 -35.77 -14.55 17.40
N GLU A 353 -35.18 -14.93 18.54
CA GLU A 353 -34.79 -14.03 19.63
C GLU A 353 -33.26 -13.98 19.83
N TRP A 354 -32.51 -13.68 18.77
CA TRP A 354 -31.06 -13.52 18.88
C TRP A 354 -30.66 -12.19 19.53
N GLU A 355 -30.19 -12.21 20.78
CA GLU A 355 -29.81 -11.00 21.54
C GLU A 355 -28.84 -10.07 20.77
N SER A 356 -27.91 -10.66 20.01
CA SER A 356 -26.90 -9.90 19.28
C SER A 356 -27.49 -9.10 18.11
N ALA A 357 -28.71 -9.41 17.64
CA ALA A 357 -29.38 -8.73 16.54
C ALA A 357 -29.47 -7.20 16.73
N ARG A 358 -29.46 -6.71 17.99
CA ARG A 358 -29.41 -5.27 18.31
C ARG A 358 -28.22 -4.52 17.70
N PHE A 359 -27.12 -5.23 17.41
CA PHE A 359 -25.92 -4.66 16.79
C PHE A 359 -25.92 -4.74 15.27
N PHE A 360 -26.90 -5.42 14.67
CA PHE A 360 -26.98 -5.64 13.22
C PHE A 360 -28.22 -4.93 12.62
N PRO A 361 -28.27 -3.59 12.64
CA PRO A 361 -29.32 -2.87 11.94
C PRO A 361 -29.20 -3.09 10.42
N ASP A 362 -30.32 -3.01 9.71
CA ASP A 362 -30.35 -3.10 8.25
C ASP A 362 -29.30 -2.17 7.60
N GLY A 363 -28.50 -2.74 6.71
CA GLY A 363 -27.47 -2.00 5.98
C GLY A 363 -26.21 -1.67 6.79
N VAL A 364 -25.97 -2.32 7.93
CA VAL A 364 -24.70 -2.25 8.67
C VAL A 364 -23.52 -2.73 7.80
N PHE A 365 -22.33 -2.17 8.00
CA PHE A 365 -21.09 -2.68 7.42
C PHE A 365 -20.31 -3.48 8.45
N LEU A 366 -20.03 -4.75 8.18
CA LEU A 366 -19.31 -5.61 9.12
C LEU A 366 -17.80 -5.50 8.90
N ILE A 367 -17.04 -5.34 9.99
CA ILE A 367 -15.58 -5.29 9.97
C ILE A 367 -15.05 -6.47 10.79
N GLY A 368 -14.24 -7.31 10.16
CA GLY A 368 -13.43 -8.34 10.81
C GLY A 368 -11.97 -7.96 10.71
N ASN A 369 -11.51 -7.06 11.58
CA ASN A 369 -10.10 -6.68 11.64
C ASN A 369 -9.34 -7.69 12.52
N HIS A 370 -8.67 -8.66 11.91
CA HIS A 370 -7.92 -9.69 12.65
C HIS A 370 -8.81 -10.43 13.68
N SER A 371 -10.07 -10.70 13.32
CA SER A 371 -11.15 -11.11 14.23
C SER A 371 -11.13 -12.59 14.64
N ASP A 372 -9.97 -13.27 14.57
CA ASP A 372 -9.77 -14.67 14.97
C ASP A 372 -10.88 -15.63 14.49
N GLU A 373 -11.57 -16.28 15.44
CA GLU A 373 -12.65 -17.26 15.25
C GLU A 373 -13.87 -16.68 14.52
N LEU A 374 -14.06 -15.35 14.57
CA LEU A 374 -15.17 -14.68 13.89
C LEU A 374 -14.89 -14.44 12.40
N THR A 375 -13.63 -14.53 11.96
CA THR A 375 -13.22 -14.29 10.56
C THR A 375 -14.11 -14.98 9.51
N PRO A 376 -14.39 -16.30 9.59
CA PRO A 376 -15.27 -16.99 8.64
C PRO A 376 -16.75 -16.65 8.79
N TRP A 377 -17.16 -16.09 9.93
CA TRP A 377 -18.56 -15.72 10.19
C TRP A 377 -18.96 -14.39 9.57
N LEU A 378 -18.03 -13.52 9.19
CA LEU A 378 -18.33 -12.23 8.54
C LEU A 378 -19.24 -12.36 7.30
N PRO A 379 -18.93 -13.20 6.28
CA PRO A 379 -19.81 -13.35 5.12
C PRO A 379 -21.16 -14.00 5.46
N VAL A 380 -21.19 -14.92 6.43
CA VAL A 380 -22.40 -15.61 6.91
C VAL A 380 -23.33 -14.61 7.59
N LEU A 381 -22.84 -13.91 8.62
CA LEU A 381 -23.59 -12.88 9.34
C LEU A 381 -24.01 -11.76 8.42
N GLY A 382 -23.14 -11.33 7.51
CA GLY A 382 -23.47 -10.28 6.55
C GLY A 382 -24.71 -10.61 5.73
N ARG A 383 -24.81 -11.87 5.26
CA ARG A 383 -25.99 -12.32 4.50
C ARG A 383 -27.23 -12.45 5.39
N MET A 384 -27.10 -13.10 6.54
CA MET A 384 -28.24 -13.40 7.42
C MET A 384 -28.82 -12.15 8.11
N THR A 385 -28.02 -11.09 8.25
CA THR A 385 -28.42 -9.86 8.96
C THR A 385 -28.68 -8.67 8.03
N ARG A 386 -28.78 -8.90 6.71
CA ARG A 386 -29.03 -7.84 5.72
C ARG A 386 -27.99 -6.71 5.80
N ALA A 387 -26.73 -7.06 6.08
CA ALA A 387 -25.63 -6.13 6.06
C ALA A 387 -25.44 -5.57 4.64
N SER A 388 -25.01 -4.32 4.53
CA SER A 388 -24.75 -3.68 3.24
C SER A 388 -23.49 -4.22 2.58
N ALA A 389 -22.48 -4.55 3.39
CA ALA A 389 -21.20 -5.12 2.97
C ALA A 389 -20.39 -5.60 4.18
N TYR A 390 -19.26 -6.26 3.93
CA TYR A 390 -18.26 -6.57 4.94
C TYR A 390 -16.83 -6.39 4.43
N LEU A 391 -15.90 -6.23 5.37
CA LEU A 391 -14.46 -6.34 5.16
C LEU A 391 -13.86 -7.31 6.17
N SER A 392 -13.01 -8.21 5.70
CA SER A 392 -12.30 -9.20 6.53
C SER A 392 -10.79 -9.11 6.29
N ILE A 393 -10.01 -8.96 7.36
CA ILE A 393 -8.54 -8.96 7.37
C ILE A 393 -8.09 -10.22 8.13
N PRO A 394 -7.95 -11.37 7.45
CA PRO A 394 -7.67 -12.64 8.11
C PRO A 394 -6.23 -12.74 8.61
N CYS A 395 -6.05 -13.16 9.87
CA CYS A 395 -4.74 -13.37 10.49
C CYS A 395 -4.54 -14.78 11.05
N CYS A 396 -5.51 -15.27 11.82
CA CYS A 396 -5.59 -16.60 12.38
C CYS A 396 -6.49 -17.46 11.50
N ALA A 397 -6.05 -18.69 11.22
CA ALA A 397 -6.73 -19.57 10.30
C ALA A 397 -7.80 -20.39 11.04
N TRP A 398 -9.06 -19.99 10.91
CA TRP A 398 -10.22 -20.62 11.53
C TRP A 398 -11.26 -20.98 10.47
N THR A 399 -11.78 -22.21 10.55
CA THR A 399 -13.08 -22.56 9.98
C THR A 399 -14.19 -22.05 10.90
N LEU A 400 -15.46 -22.30 10.56
CA LEU A 400 -16.60 -21.81 11.35
C LEU A 400 -16.55 -22.26 12.82
N ASP A 401 -15.90 -23.39 13.14
CA ASP A 401 -15.90 -24.00 14.47
C ASP A 401 -14.56 -24.64 14.89
N ALA A 402 -13.53 -24.61 14.05
CA ALA A 402 -12.23 -25.23 14.32
C ALA A 402 -11.08 -24.46 13.68
N LYS A 403 -9.84 -24.81 14.02
CA LYS A 403 -8.68 -24.26 13.32
C LYS A 403 -8.63 -24.82 11.90
N PHE A 404 -8.30 -23.95 10.94
CA PHE A 404 -8.13 -24.35 9.56
C PHE A 404 -6.86 -25.19 9.38
N GLU A 405 -7.01 -26.39 8.84
CA GLU A 405 -5.93 -27.26 8.42
C GLU A 405 -6.01 -27.51 6.92
N ARG A 406 -4.93 -27.26 6.19
CA ARG A 406 -4.92 -27.36 4.72
C ARG A 406 -5.32 -28.75 4.20
N SER A 407 -4.96 -29.82 4.91
CA SER A 407 -5.28 -31.20 4.52
C SER A 407 -6.71 -31.62 4.87
N HIS A 408 -7.39 -30.86 5.73
CA HIS A 408 -8.70 -31.20 6.29
C HIS A 408 -9.65 -29.99 6.22
N ALA A 409 -9.48 -29.13 5.22
CA ALA A 409 -10.37 -27.99 5.04
C ALA A 409 -11.80 -28.53 4.81
N PRO A 410 -12.82 -28.03 5.54
CA PRO A 410 -14.19 -28.47 5.35
C PRO A 410 -14.63 -28.25 3.90
N ASP A 411 -15.31 -29.25 3.35
CA ASP A 411 -15.95 -29.13 2.05
C ASP A 411 -17.01 -28.03 2.12
N LEU A 412 -17.07 -27.22 1.07
CA LEU A 412 -18.07 -26.17 0.90
C LEU A 412 -18.99 -26.57 -0.25
N PRO A 413 -20.28 -26.18 -0.23
CA PRO A 413 -21.21 -26.43 -1.33
C PRO A 413 -20.61 -26.01 -2.68
N GLU A 414 -20.79 -26.84 -3.71
CA GLU A 414 -20.36 -26.48 -5.06
C GLU A 414 -21.20 -25.31 -5.57
N THR A 415 -20.56 -24.17 -5.78
CA THR A 415 -21.13 -23.06 -6.55
C THR A 415 -20.82 -23.35 -8.01
N GLY A 416 -21.84 -23.73 -8.78
CA GLY A 416 -21.69 -24.16 -10.17
C GLY A 416 -20.81 -23.23 -11.01
N ASP A 417 -19.90 -23.83 -11.78
CA ASP A 417 -18.91 -23.25 -12.69
C ASP A 417 -18.09 -22.05 -12.18
N ARG A 418 -16.94 -22.36 -11.53
CA ARG A 418 -15.55 -21.84 -11.67
C ARG A 418 -15.23 -20.36 -12.00
N LEU A 419 -16.21 -19.51 -12.26
CA LEU A 419 -16.07 -18.14 -12.70
C LEU A 419 -16.10 -17.24 -11.47
N GLU A 420 -14.91 -16.83 -11.04
CA GLU A 420 -14.57 -15.47 -10.59
C GLU A 420 -13.36 -15.48 -9.66
N ILE A 421 -13.07 -16.55 -8.89
CA ILE A 421 -11.88 -16.56 -8.01
C ILE A 421 -10.57 -16.30 -8.79
N ALA A 422 -10.48 -16.82 -10.02
CA ALA A 422 -9.34 -16.59 -10.90
C ALA A 422 -9.22 -15.14 -11.40
N SER A 423 -10.35 -14.43 -11.51
CA SER A 423 -10.45 -13.05 -12.02
C SER A 423 -10.24 -12.00 -10.93
N LEU A 424 -10.26 -12.40 -9.65
CA LEU A 424 -10.16 -11.50 -8.50
C LEU A 424 -8.73 -11.11 -8.12
N HIS A 425 -7.74 -11.47 -8.94
CA HIS A 425 -6.31 -11.20 -8.68
C HIS A 425 -5.81 -11.68 -7.31
N ILE A 426 -6.59 -12.53 -6.62
CA ILE A 426 -6.10 -13.42 -5.57
C ILE A 426 -5.10 -14.32 -6.31
N PRO A 427 -3.79 -14.34 -5.96
CA PRO A 427 -2.76 -14.98 -6.78
C PRO A 427 -3.15 -16.42 -7.13
N VAL A 428 -3.59 -16.60 -8.37
CA VAL A 428 -3.96 -17.89 -8.94
C VAL A 428 -2.69 -18.52 -9.50
N GLU A 429 -1.88 -19.05 -8.60
CA GLU A 429 -1.17 -20.29 -8.90
C GLU A 429 -2.08 -21.43 -8.43
N LEU A 430 -3.21 -21.62 -9.12
CA LEU A 430 -4.13 -22.75 -8.91
C LEU A 430 -3.53 -24.02 -9.54
N ASN A 431 -2.42 -24.49 -8.97
CA ASN A 431 -2.07 -25.89 -9.07
C ASN A 431 -1.97 -26.46 -7.65
N PRO A 432 -2.85 -27.39 -7.22
CA PRO A 432 -2.72 -28.05 -5.92
C PRO A 432 -1.42 -28.87 -5.82
N SER A 433 -0.70 -29.06 -6.92
CA SER A 433 0.64 -29.65 -6.95
C SER A 433 1.73 -28.56 -6.98
N ALA A 434 2.40 -28.43 -5.83
CA ALA A 434 3.62 -27.66 -5.51
C ALA A 434 3.48 -26.14 -5.22
N GLY A 435 3.73 -25.74 -3.96
CA GLY A 435 4.24 -24.40 -3.64
C GLY A 435 3.39 -23.44 -2.80
N GLN A 436 2.07 -23.63 -2.68
CA GLN A 436 1.22 -22.66 -1.95
C GLN A 436 1.49 -22.64 -0.43
N SER A 437 1.51 -21.44 0.16
CA SER A 437 1.61 -21.24 1.62
C SER A 437 0.29 -21.60 2.33
N SER A 438 0.36 -21.94 3.62
CA SER A 438 -0.83 -22.21 4.44
C SER A 438 -1.82 -21.02 4.47
N TYR A 439 -1.30 -19.79 4.42
CA TYR A 439 -2.13 -18.59 4.41
C TYR A 439 -2.89 -18.39 3.11
N GLU A 440 -2.26 -18.66 1.97
CA GLU A 440 -2.93 -18.59 0.66
C GLU A 440 -4.05 -19.60 0.56
N ALA A 441 -3.83 -20.82 1.04
CA ALA A 441 -4.87 -21.85 1.11
C ALA A 441 -6.06 -21.38 1.97
N TYR A 442 -5.79 -20.79 3.13
CA TYR A 442 -6.85 -20.24 3.99
C TYR A 442 -7.63 -19.09 3.35
N ARG A 443 -6.94 -18.12 2.73
CA ARG A 443 -7.61 -17.01 2.02
C ARG A 443 -8.48 -17.49 0.87
N THR A 444 -8.02 -18.51 0.15
CA THR A 444 -8.80 -19.15 -0.92
C THR A 444 -10.06 -19.80 -0.38
N TRP A 445 -9.95 -20.49 0.75
CA TRP A 445 -11.11 -21.09 1.43
C TRP A 445 -12.11 -20.03 1.91
N LEU A 446 -11.65 -18.93 2.52
CA LEU A 446 -12.52 -17.81 2.92
C LEU A 446 -13.22 -17.15 1.72
N GLY A 447 -12.51 -16.99 0.60
CA GLY A 447 -13.10 -16.48 -0.65
C GLY A 447 -14.21 -17.38 -1.17
N ARG A 448 -14.03 -18.70 -1.12
CA ARG A 448 -15.08 -19.68 -1.48
C ARG A 448 -16.26 -19.61 -0.53
N LEU A 449 -16.03 -19.54 0.77
CA LEU A 449 -17.11 -19.37 1.76
C LEU A 449 -17.92 -18.10 1.48
N SER A 450 -17.25 -17.01 1.09
CA SER A 450 -17.90 -15.75 0.72
C SER A 450 -18.82 -15.90 -0.50
N LEU A 451 -18.38 -16.65 -1.53
CA LEU A 451 -19.20 -16.95 -2.70
C LEU A 451 -20.43 -17.80 -2.35
N VAL A 452 -20.28 -18.81 -1.48
CA VAL A 452 -21.42 -19.61 -0.97
C VAL A 452 -22.42 -18.71 -0.23
N CYS A 453 -21.94 -17.72 0.51
CA CYS A 453 -22.77 -16.71 1.18
C CYS A 453 -23.36 -15.65 0.22
N GLY A 454 -23.26 -15.87 -1.10
CA GLY A 454 -23.86 -15.04 -2.13
C GLY A 454 -23.11 -13.74 -2.43
N TRP A 455 -21.87 -13.56 -1.96
CA TRP A 455 -21.12 -12.32 -2.19
C TRP A 455 -20.27 -12.40 -3.46
N LYS A 456 -20.23 -11.32 -4.25
CA LYS A 456 -19.08 -11.05 -5.12
C LYS A 456 -17.93 -10.63 -4.22
N ILE A 457 -16.85 -11.40 -4.24
CA ILE A 457 -15.70 -11.17 -3.38
C ILE A 457 -14.68 -10.33 -4.12
N GLU A 458 -14.10 -9.34 -3.46
CA GLU A 458 -13.02 -8.51 -3.95
C GLU A 458 -11.84 -8.58 -2.97
N ALA A 459 -10.63 -8.27 -3.42
CA ALA A 459 -9.46 -8.29 -2.57
C ALA A 459 -8.55 -7.08 -2.79
N ASP A 460 -7.91 -6.61 -1.72
CA ASP A 460 -6.85 -5.60 -1.79
C ASP A 460 -5.72 -5.94 -0.80
N VAL A 461 -4.52 -5.44 -1.10
CA VAL A 461 -3.36 -5.57 -0.22
C VAL A 461 -3.08 -4.24 0.46
N LEU A 462 -3.51 -4.16 1.72
CA LEU A 462 -3.47 -2.96 2.54
C LEU A 462 -2.05 -2.45 2.75
N ARG A 463 -1.92 -1.12 2.76
CA ARG A 463 -0.65 -0.41 3.00
C ARG A 463 -0.40 -0.20 4.51
N ILE A 464 -0.42 -1.30 5.24
CA ILE A 464 -0.18 -1.36 6.69
C ILE A 464 1.11 -2.14 6.99
N PRO A 465 1.79 -1.90 8.13
CA PRO A 465 3.02 -2.59 8.52
C PRO A 465 2.79 -4.00 9.08
N SER A 466 2.01 -4.82 8.36
CA SER A 466 1.65 -6.20 8.74
C SER A 466 1.92 -7.17 7.59
N THR A 467 2.29 -8.42 7.93
CA THR A 467 2.39 -9.51 6.95
C THR A 467 1.04 -10.16 6.66
N ARG A 468 0.00 -9.81 7.44
CA ARG A 468 -1.40 -10.26 7.29
C ARG A 468 -2.26 -9.09 6.78
N ASN A 469 -1.84 -8.49 5.69
CA ASN A 469 -2.39 -7.25 5.17
C ASN A 469 -3.37 -7.42 3.99
N TRP A 470 -3.92 -8.61 3.80
CA TRP A 470 -4.94 -8.84 2.78
C TRP A 470 -6.32 -8.50 3.33
N ALA A 471 -7.08 -7.68 2.60
CA ALA A 471 -8.48 -7.44 2.87
C ALA A 471 -9.32 -8.22 1.85
N LEU A 472 -10.31 -8.97 2.34
CA LEU A 472 -11.39 -9.56 1.55
C LEU A 472 -12.64 -8.71 1.76
N VAL A 473 -13.27 -8.26 0.69
CA VAL A 473 -14.43 -7.36 0.72
C VAL A 473 -15.59 -8.00 -0.03
N GLY A 474 -16.76 -8.09 0.61
CA GLY A 474 -18.00 -8.43 -0.06
C GLY A 474 -18.97 -7.25 0.04
N ARG A 475 -19.28 -6.62 -1.09
CA ARG A 475 -20.15 -5.42 -1.15
C ARG A 475 -21.19 -5.45 -2.26
N ALA A 476 -21.30 -6.57 -2.96
CA ALA A 476 -22.32 -6.84 -3.96
C ALA A 476 -22.73 -8.31 -3.88
N SER A 477 -23.98 -8.60 -4.24
CA SER A 477 -24.43 -9.99 -4.37
C SER A 477 -23.90 -10.60 -5.67
N ASN A 478 -23.58 -11.88 -5.64
CA ASN A 478 -23.29 -12.67 -6.83
C ASN A 478 -24.57 -13.05 -7.56
N ASP A 479 -24.42 -13.82 -8.64
CA ASP A 479 -25.53 -14.11 -9.55
C ASP A 479 -26.36 -15.34 -9.08
N ILE A 480 -26.08 -15.87 -7.89
CA ILE A 480 -26.85 -16.99 -7.30
C ILE A 480 -28.19 -16.45 -6.77
N PRO A 481 -29.33 -17.13 -7.04
CA PRO A 481 -30.63 -16.73 -6.51
C PRO A 481 -30.63 -16.57 -4.98
N GLU A 482 -31.27 -15.51 -4.49
CA GLU A 482 -31.26 -15.16 -3.05
C GLU A 482 -31.81 -16.28 -2.17
N GLU A 483 -32.85 -16.98 -2.61
CA GLU A 483 -33.43 -18.12 -1.86
C GLU A 483 -32.43 -19.28 -1.73
N GLU A 484 -31.67 -19.60 -2.78
CA GLU A 484 -30.63 -20.63 -2.76
C GLU A 484 -29.49 -20.23 -1.84
N VAL A 485 -29.06 -18.97 -1.88
CA VAL A 485 -28.02 -18.43 -0.98
C VAL A 485 -28.47 -18.54 0.47
N ILE A 486 -29.68 -18.08 0.79
CA ILE A 486 -30.21 -18.12 2.16
C ILE A 486 -30.27 -19.56 2.66
N GLN A 487 -30.73 -20.50 1.82
CA GLN A 487 -30.78 -21.91 2.21
C GLN A 487 -29.38 -22.48 2.46
N ALA A 488 -28.42 -22.25 1.55
CA ALA A 488 -27.05 -22.72 1.72
C ALA A 488 -26.37 -22.16 2.98
N VAL A 489 -26.61 -20.87 3.30
CA VAL A 489 -26.08 -20.26 4.51
C VAL A 489 -26.75 -20.84 5.77
N ARG A 490 -28.06 -21.10 5.74
CA ARG A 490 -28.76 -21.77 6.85
C ARG A 490 -28.21 -23.17 7.09
N ASP A 491 -27.99 -23.94 6.03
CA ASP A 491 -27.44 -25.30 6.12
C ASP A 491 -26.03 -25.27 6.73
N LEU A 492 -25.17 -24.35 6.31
CA LEU A 492 -23.83 -24.15 6.90
C LEU A 492 -23.89 -23.86 8.40
N VAL A 493 -24.80 -22.98 8.83
CA VAL A 493 -24.96 -22.65 10.26
C VAL A 493 -25.49 -23.86 11.02
N GLN A 494 -26.50 -24.55 10.50
CA GLN A 494 -27.09 -25.72 11.13
C GLN A 494 -26.08 -26.86 11.29
N GLU A 495 -25.21 -27.10 10.30
CA GLU A 495 -24.14 -28.09 10.44
C GLU A 495 -23.19 -27.79 11.59
N VAL A 496 -22.87 -26.51 11.83
CA VAL A 496 -22.03 -26.10 12.97
C VAL A 496 -22.77 -26.33 14.29
N VAL A 497 -24.07 -25.98 14.34
CA VAL A 497 -24.94 -26.22 15.50
C VAL A 497 -25.00 -27.71 15.84
N ASP A 498 -25.23 -28.56 14.83
CA ASP A 498 -25.35 -30.01 14.99
C ASP A 498 -24.05 -30.64 15.51
N ARG A 499 -22.89 -30.11 15.10
CA ARG A 499 -21.58 -30.54 15.65
C ARG A 499 -21.40 -30.10 17.10
N GLY A 500 -22.00 -28.99 17.53
CA GLY A 500 -21.98 -28.50 18.92
C GLY A 500 -20.60 -28.11 19.45
N VAL A 501 -19.64 -27.85 18.55
CA VAL A 501 -18.24 -27.55 18.90
C VAL A 501 -18.00 -26.06 19.10
N PHE A 502 -18.74 -25.20 18.39
CA PHE A 502 -18.60 -23.75 18.56
C PHE A 502 -19.08 -23.34 19.96
N ARG A 503 -18.24 -22.57 20.66
CA ARG A 503 -18.61 -21.94 21.92
C ARG A 503 -18.06 -20.53 21.91
N ALA A 504 -18.95 -19.54 21.99
CA ALA A 504 -18.52 -18.17 22.22
C ALA A 504 -17.61 -18.13 23.46
N ARG A 505 -16.43 -17.51 23.32
CA ARG A 505 -15.51 -17.38 24.46
C ARG A 505 -16.17 -16.51 25.53
N ALA A 506 -16.50 -17.12 26.67
CA ALA A 506 -16.90 -16.34 27.84
C ALA A 506 -15.69 -15.50 28.28
N GLY A 507 -15.86 -14.17 28.34
CA GLY A 507 -14.85 -13.29 28.90
C GLY A 507 -14.52 -13.76 30.31
N LYS A 508 -13.24 -13.99 30.62
CA LYS A 508 -12.82 -14.15 32.02
C LYS A 508 -13.19 -12.84 32.73
N VAL A 509 -14.20 -12.90 33.60
CA VAL A 509 -14.46 -11.83 34.56
C VAL A 509 -13.17 -11.67 35.35
N MET A 510 -12.52 -10.52 35.24
CA MET A 510 -11.43 -10.19 36.15
C MET A 510 -12.11 -9.87 37.49
N GLU A 511 -11.99 -10.79 38.44
CA GLU A 511 -12.26 -10.52 39.87
C GLU A 511 -11.29 -9.46 40.40
#